data_AF-B0DTF7-F1
#
_entry.id   AF-B0DTF7-F1
#
_cell.length_a   1.000
_cell.length_b   1.000
_cell.length_c   1.000
_cell.angle_alpha   90.00
_cell.angle_beta   90.00
_cell.angle_gamma   90.00
#
_symmetry.space_group_name_H-M   'P 1'
#
loop_
_entity.id
_entity.type
_entity.pdbx_description
1 polymer ?
#
loop_
_entity_poly.entity_id
_entity_poly.type
_entity_poly.pdbx_seq_one_letter_code
_entity_poly.pdbx_strand_id
1 'polypeptide(L)'
;MGREPPDSMACLEKEVVDCSVSIQYVAFANQQRQEAQLEALKQCIAESARKAGLDGNMGIEKTIKHAAPPDAEWLDAALLPTKSYDDIEMFVFEQLNIRTSDSPITIYIQHPIPIPAPGEKNKIALKPMMLTKKEQKKMRKLRRKEALQDKRD
;
A
#
# COMPACT_ATOMS: atom_id res chain seq x y z
N MET A 1 76.97 -39.99 -8.66
CA MET A 1 75.74 -40.81 -8.69
C MET A 1 74.79 -40.21 -7.69
N GLY A 2 73.71 -39.59 -8.18
CA GLY A 2 72.78 -38.80 -7.38
C GLY A 2 72.02 -39.66 -6.38
N ARG A 3 71.86 -39.14 -5.16
CA ARG A 3 70.87 -39.65 -4.21
C ARG A 3 69.55 -38.94 -4.49
N GLU A 4 68.54 -39.72 -4.87
CA GLU A 4 67.17 -39.26 -5.11
C GLU A 4 66.50 -38.78 -3.80
N PRO A 5 65.63 -37.76 -3.85
CA PRO A 5 64.91 -37.26 -2.69
C PRO A 5 63.70 -38.14 -2.30
N PRO A 6 63.29 -38.18 -1.02
CA PRO A 6 62.33 -39.16 -0.49
C PRO A 6 60.85 -38.87 -0.80
N ASP A 7 60.14 -39.90 -1.28
CA ASP A 7 58.71 -39.99 -1.69
C ASP A 7 57.64 -39.58 -0.65
N SER A 8 58.00 -39.05 0.53
CA SER A 8 57.04 -38.78 1.61
C SER A 8 56.13 -37.56 1.42
N MET A 9 56.52 -36.60 0.56
CA MET A 9 55.73 -35.38 0.31
C MET A 9 54.56 -35.60 -0.67
N ALA A 10 54.66 -36.61 -1.54
CA ALA A 10 53.63 -36.89 -2.55
C ALA A 10 52.38 -37.60 -1.99
N CYS A 11 52.47 -38.23 -0.81
CA CYS A 11 51.32 -38.88 -0.15
C CYS A 11 50.40 -37.86 0.55
N LEU A 12 50.97 -36.82 1.16
CA LEU A 12 50.18 -35.80 1.89
C LEU A 12 49.39 -34.89 0.95
N GLU A 13 49.90 -34.59 -0.24
CA GLU A 13 49.17 -33.81 -1.24
C GLU A 13 47.96 -34.55 -1.81
N LYS A 14 48.04 -35.89 -1.95
CA LYS A 14 46.91 -36.70 -2.45
C LYS A 14 45.75 -36.79 -1.46
N GLU A 15 46.03 -36.98 -0.17
CA GLU A 15 44.98 -37.03 0.87
C GLU A 15 44.27 -35.67 1.06
N VAL A 16 45.00 -34.55 0.92
CA VAL A 16 44.42 -33.20 1.00
C VAL A 16 43.55 -32.88 -0.23
N VAL A 17 43.95 -33.33 -1.42
CA VAL A 17 43.15 -33.18 -2.66
C VAL A 17 41.89 -34.05 -2.61
N ASP A 18 41.98 -35.30 -2.17
CA ASP A 18 40.83 -36.21 -2.01
C ASP A 18 39.83 -35.70 -0.96
N CYS A 19 40.33 -35.07 0.12
CA CYS A 19 39.49 -34.41 1.12
C CYS A 19 38.77 -33.18 0.54
N SER A 20 39.46 -32.36 -0.28
CA SER A 20 38.84 -31.18 -0.90
C SER A 20 37.73 -31.53 -1.91
N VAL A 21 37.93 -32.58 -2.71
CA VAL A 21 36.96 -33.07 -3.69
C VAL A 21 35.76 -33.69 -2.97
N SER A 22 36.00 -34.51 -1.94
CA SER A 22 34.91 -35.08 -1.13
C SER A 22 34.12 -34.02 -0.36
N ILE A 23 34.75 -32.96 0.15
CA ILE A 23 34.06 -31.83 0.79
C ILE A 23 33.12 -31.12 -0.20
N GLN A 24 33.52 -30.95 -1.46
CA GLN A 24 32.65 -30.37 -2.49
C GLN A 24 31.43 -31.25 -2.78
N TYR A 25 31.60 -32.57 -2.89
CA TYR A 25 30.48 -33.49 -3.09
C TYR A 25 29.56 -33.56 -1.86
N VAL A 26 30.10 -33.44 -0.65
CA VAL A 26 29.31 -33.35 0.59
C VAL A 26 28.48 -32.05 0.62
N ALA A 27 29.05 -30.93 0.19
CA ALA A 27 28.33 -29.66 0.10
C ALA A 27 27.18 -29.72 -0.93
N PHE A 28 27.43 -30.32 -2.10
CA PHE A 28 26.40 -30.53 -3.11
C PHE A 28 25.28 -31.47 -2.63
N ALA A 29 25.63 -32.54 -1.92
CA ALA A 29 24.64 -33.44 -1.31
C ALA A 29 23.82 -32.73 -0.20
N ASN A 30 24.43 -31.83 0.57
CA ASN A 30 23.73 -31.00 1.55
C ASN A 30 22.74 -30.04 0.88
N GLN A 31 23.13 -29.42 -0.22
CA GLN A 31 22.25 -28.55 -1.00
C GLN A 31 21.02 -29.32 -1.54
N GLN A 32 21.24 -30.50 -2.13
CA GLN A 32 20.13 -31.32 -2.61
C GLN A 32 19.17 -31.75 -1.49
N ARG A 33 19.70 -32.07 -0.29
CA ARG A 33 18.86 -32.39 0.88
C ARG A 33 18.02 -31.19 1.32
N GLN A 34 18.58 -29.99 1.30
CA GLN A 34 17.86 -28.76 1.64
C GLN A 34 16.77 -28.45 0.61
N GLU A 35 17.05 -28.63 -0.68
CA GLU A 35 16.08 -28.47 -1.76
C GLU A 35 14.92 -29.47 -1.63
N ALA A 36 15.21 -30.75 -1.35
CA ALA A 36 14.19 -31.77 -1.10
C ALA A 36 13.31 -31.46 0.12
N GLN A 37 13.89 -30.94 1.21
CA GLN A 37 13.15 -30.51 2.40
C GLN A 37 12.23 -29.32 2.11
N LEU A 38 12.70 -28.34 1.32
CA LEU A 38 11.90 -27.19 0.92
C LEU A 38 10.75 -27.60 -0.01
N GLU A 39 10.99 -28.53 -0.92
CA GLU A 39 9.94 -29.05 -1.81
C GLU A 39 8.86 -29.80 -1.02
N ALA A 40 9.26 -30.68 -0.09
CA ALA A 40 8.32 -31.36 0.79
C ALA A 40 7.49 -30.37 1.63
N LEU A 41 8.11 -29.33 2.17
CA LEU A 41 7.42 -28.29 2.94
C LEU A 41 6.40 -27.54 2.06
N LYS A 42 6.76 -27.19 0.81
CA LYS A 42 5.84 -26.57 -0.15
C LYS A 42 4.66 -27.47 -0.47
N GLN A 43 4.88 -28.77 -0.65
CA GLN A 43 3.81 -29.75 -0.88
C GLN A 43 2.88 -29.85 0.34
N CYS A 44 3.42 -29.95 1.56
CA CYS A 44 2.61 -29.96 2.78
C CYS A 44 1.79 -28.66 2.96
N ILE A 45 2.38 -27.49 2.65
CA ILE A 45 1.64 -26.21 2.69
C ILE A 45 0.52 -26.21 1.65
N ALA A 46 0.77 -26.70 0.43
CA ALA A 46 -0.24 -26.79 -0.62
C ALA A 46 -1.37 -27.76 -0.27
N GLU A 47 -1.04 -28.94 0.27
CA GLU A 47 -2.02 -29.93 0.75
C GLU A 47 -2.82 -29.39 1.94
N SER A 48 -2.17 -28.72 2.88
CA SER A 48 -2.82 -28.06 4.02
C SER A 48 -3.75 -26.95 3.56
N ALA A 49 -3.36 -26.16 2.55
CA ALA A 49 -4.19 -25.10 1.98
C ALA A 49 -5.43 -25.69 1.27
N ARG A 50 -5.27 -26.77 0.49
CA ARG A 50 -6.38 -27.51 -0.14
C ARG A 50 -7.31 -28.14 0.89
N LYS A 51 -6.74 -28.74 1.94
CA LYS A 51 -7.50 -29.33 3.04
C LYS A 51 -8.27 -28.27 3.83
N ALA A 52 -7.70 -27.08 3.98
CA ALA A 52 -8.34 -25.93 4.62
C ALA A 52 -9.36 -25.21 3.71
N GLY A 53 -9.51 -25.63 2.44
CA GLY A 53 -10.39 -24.96 1.48
C GLY A 53 -9.96 -23.52 1.18
N LEU A 54 -8.69 -23.21 1.40
CA LEU A 54 -8.08 -21.88 1.20
C LEU A 54 -7.50 -21.71 -0.21
N ASP A 55 -7.73 -22.67 -1.10
CA ASP A 55 -7.46 -22.66 -2.52
C ASP A 55 -8.47 -21.79 -3.27
N GLY A 56 -8.43 -20.49 -2.95
CA GLY A 56 -8.53 -19.33 -3.85
C GLY A 56 -9.71 -19.14 -4.80
N ASN A 57 -10.67 -20.05 -4.96
CA ASN A 57 -11.67 -19.91 -6.03
C ASN A 57 -13.13 -20.26 -5.69
N MET A 58 -13.48 -20.76 -4.50
CA MET A 58 -14.85 -21.28 -4.30
C MET A 58 -15.39 -21.15 -2.87
N GLY A 59 -15.61 -19.94 -2.34
CA GLY A 59 -16.34 -19.87 -1.06
C GLY A 59 -16.81 -18.50 -0.57
N ILE A 60 -16.08 -17.43 -0.87
CA ILE A 60 -16.42 -16.11 -0.32
C ILE A 60 -17.59 -15.50 -1.08
N GLU A 61 -17.63 -15.62 -2.41
CA GLU A 61 -18.66 -15.00 -3.24
C GLU A 61 -20.01 -15.73 -3.18
N LYS A 62 -20.02 -17.06 -3.02
CA LYS A 62 -21.25 -17.87 -2.99
C LYS A 62 -22.01 -17.81 -1.66
N THR A 63 -21.40 -17.22 -0.63
CA THR A 63 -21.97 -17.12 0.73
C THR A 63 -22.50 -15.72 1.05
N ILE A 64 -22.48 -14.79 0.11
CA ILE A 64 -23.15 -13.49 0.29
C ILE A 64 -24.57 -13.64 -0.22
N LYS A 65 -25.45 -14.17 0.63
CA LYS A 65 -26.90 -14.11 0.38
C LYS A 65 -27.36 -12.69 0.65
N HIS A 66 -27.58 -11.91 -0.41
CA HIS A 66 -28.27 -10.63 -0.29
C HIS A 66 -29.72 -10.89 0.14
N ALA A 67 -30.19 -10.18 1.16
CA ALA A 67 -31.63 -10.13 1.43
C ALA A 67 -32.34 -9.54 0.19
N ALA A 68 -33.63 -9.84 0.05
CA ALA A 68 -34.43 -9.18 -0.98
C ALA A 68 -34.28 -7.65 -0.82
N PRO A 69 -34.19 -6.91 -1.94
CA PRO A 69 -34.15 -5.46 -1.86
C PRO A 69 -35.43 -4.95 -1.16
N PRO A 70 -35.34 -3.88 -0.36
CA PRO A 70 -36.51 -3.27 0.24
C PRO A 70 -37.43 -2.67 -0.85
N ASP A 71 -38.74 -2.60 -0.56
CA ASP A 71 -39.76 -2.15 -1.51
C ASP A 71 -39.62 -0.65 -1.87
N ALA A 72 -39.17 0.18 -0.93
CA ALA A 72 -38.83 1.57 -1.17
C ALA A 72 -37.32 1.83 -1.04
N GLU A 73 -36.83 2.81 -1.80
CA GLU A 73 -35.44 3.24 -1.73
C GLU A 73 -35.14 3.91 -0.38
N TRP A 74 -33.91 3.73 0.11
CA TRP A 74 -33.49 4.16 1.45
C TRP A 74 -33.54 5.69 1.66
N LEU A 75 -33.47 6.49 0.60
CA LEU A 75 -33.61 7.94 0.66
C LEU A 75 -35.08 8.37 0.77
N ASP A 76 -35.99 7.65 0.11
CA ASP A 76 -37.42 7.95 0.08
C ASP A 76 -38.18 7.36 1.28
N ALA A 77 -37.60 6.37 1.95
CA ALA A 77 -38.21 5.67 3.08
C ALA A 77 -38.63 6.59 4.25
N ALA A 78 -38.03 7.76 4.40
CA ALA A 78 -38.44 8.74 5.42
C ALA A 78 -39.69 9.54 5.03
N LEU A 79 -39.97 9.65 3.73
CA LEU A 79 -41.09 10.43 3.18
C LEU A 79 -42.39 9.62 3.14
N LEU A 80 -42.26 8.29 3.09
CA LEU A 80 -43.36 7.34 2.95
C LEU A 80 -43.76 6.76 4.32
N PRO A 81 -45.04 6.82 4.72
CA PRO A 81 -45.51 6.24 6.00
C PRO A 81 -45.31 4.72 6.10
N THR A 82 -45.63 3.98 5.03
CA THR A 82 -45.55 2.51 4.98
C THR A 82 -44.21 2.03 4.43
N LYS A 83 -43.39 2.94 3.88
CA LYS A 83 -42.13 2.63 3.18
C LYS A 83 -42.35 1.76 1.93
N SER A 84 -43.48 1.96 1.25
CA SER A 84 -43.75 1.43 -0.10
C SER A 84 -44.20 2.57 -1.00
N TYR A 85 -43.87 2.51 -2.29
CA TYR A 85 -44.33 3.49 -3.28
C TYR A 85 -45.84 3.42 -3.56
N ASP A 86 -46.52 2.36 -3.12
CA ASP A 86 -47.98 2.25 -3.17
C ASP A 86 -48.67 3.40 -2.41
N ASP A 87 -47.98 3.96 -1.40
CA ASP A 87 -48.45 5.10 -0.64
C ASP A 87 -48.73 6.33 -1.54
N ILE A 88 -48.07 6.46 -2.68
CA ILE A 88 -48.27 7.58 -3.63
C ILE A 88 -49.65 7.53 -4.29
N GLU A 89 -50.13 6.31 -4.60
CA GLU A 89 -51.43 6.11 -5.22
C GLU A 89 -52.56 6.04 -4.19
N MET A 90 -52.26 5.49 -3.01
CA MET A 90 -53.25 5.27 -1.95
C MET A 90 -53.55 6.51 -1.11
N PHE A 91 -52.56 7.40 -0.91
CA PHE A 91 -52.70 8.55 -0.04
C PHE A 91 -52.68 9.87 -0.82
N VAL A 92 -53.41 10.86 -0.30
CA VAL A 92 -53.30 12.24 -0.79
C VAL A 92 -51.98 12.83 -0.28
N PHE A 93 -51.38 13.78 -1.02
CA PHE A 93 -50.11 14.43 -0.66
C PHE A 93 -50.01 14.97 0.78
N GLU A 94 -51.14 15.26 1.44
CA GLU A 94 -51.21 15.72 2.83
C GLU A 94 -50.95 14.62 3.86
N GLN A 95 -51.14 13.35 3.49
CA GLN A 95 -50.94 12.18 4.36
C GLN A 95 -49.52 11.61 4.25
N LEU A 96 -48.73 12.05 3.26
CA LEU A 96 -47.31 11.74 3.18
C LEU A 96 -46.52 12.62 4.16
N ASN A 97 -45.35 12.13 4.60
CA ASN A 97 -44.46 12.85 5.52
C ASN A 97 -43.71 14.02 4.86
N ILE A 98 -44.26 14.63 3.81
CA ILE A 98 -43.65 15.73 3.05
C ILE A 98 -44.07 17.08 3.61
N ARG A 99 -45.35 17.27 3.94
CA ARG A 99 -45.92 18.57 4.39
C ARG A 99 -46.24 18.61 5.88
N THR A 100 -46.05 17.49 6.58
CA THR A 100 -46.21 17.38 8.03
C THR A 100 -45.20 18.24 8.78
N SER A 101 -45.54 18.67 10.01
CA SER A 101 -44.63 19.45 10.88
C SER A 101 -43.30 18.74 11.13
N ASP A 102 -43.33 17.41 11.17
CA ASP A 102 -42.18 16.55 11.46
C ASP A 102 -41.48 16.06 10.18
N SER A 103 -41.74 16.72 9.04
CA SER A 103 -41.14 16.39 7.75
C SER A 103 -39.63 16.66 7.74
N PRO A 104 -38.83 15.77 7.11
CA PRO A 104 -37.42 16.04 6.86
C PRO A 104 -37.21 17.18 5.84
N ILE A 105 -38.23 17.52 5.05
CA ILE A 105 -38.18 18.57 4.04
C ILE A 105 -38.50 19.91 4.71
N THR A 106 -37.50 20.78 4.77
CA THR A 106 -37.64 22.14 5.28
C THR A 106 -37.41 23.17 4.17
N ILE A 107 -37.76 24.43 4.42
CA ILE A 107 -37.49 25.53 3.50
C ILE A 107 -36.01 25.92 3.41
N TYR A 108 -35.16 25.36 4.28
CA TYR A 108 -33.76 25.73 4.40
C TYR A 108 -32.86 24.82 3.58
N ILE A 109 -31.84 25.41 2.96
CA ILE A 109 -30.80 24.68 2.23
C ILE A 109 -29.62 24.44 3.18
N GLN A 110 -29.36 23.16 3.49
CA GLN A 110 -28.24 22.75 4.33
C GLN A 110 -26.94 22.84 3.54
N HIS A 111 -25.93 23.51 4.12
CA HIS A 111 -24.58 23.56 3.56
C HIS A 111 -23.72 22.54 4.31
N PRO A 112 -23.17 21.51 3.63
CA PRO A 112 -22.36 20.50 4.30
C PRO A 112 -21.06 21.10 4.84
N ILE A 113 -20.49 20.43 5.85
CA ILE A 113 -19.25 20.87 6.49
C ILE A 113 -18.12 20.82 5.45
N PRO A 114 -17.37 21.92 5.23
CA PRO A 114 -16.25 21.93 4.29
C PRO A 114 -15.14 21.00 4.79
N ILE A 115 -14.79 20.01 3.97
CA ILE A 115 -13.68 19.08 4.26
C ILE A 115 -12.39 19.68 3.67
N PRO A 116 -11.32 19.87 4.47
CA PRO A 116 -10.05 20.37 3.95
C PRO A 116 -9.45 19.40 2.94
N ALA A 117 -8.73 19.91 1.95
CA ALA A 117 -8.11 19.06 0.93
C ALA A 117 -7.08 18.13 1.58
N PRO A 118 -6.95 16.87 1.12
CA PRO A 118 -6.01 15.91 1.72
C PRO A 118 -4.54 16.41 1.67
N GLY A 119 -4.21 17.28 0.71
CA GLY A 119 -2.89 17.89 0.54
C GLY A 119 -2.68 19.22 1.26
N GLU A 120 -3.65 19.76 1.99
CA GLU A 120 -3.53 21.08 2.64
C GLU A 120 -2.46 21.09 3.75
N LYS A 121 -2.19 19.92 4.36
CA LYS A 121 -1.09 19.73 5.31
C LYS A 121 0.28 19.71 4.66
N ASN A 122 0.35 19.43 3.35
CA ASN A 122 1.60 19.46 2.62
C ASN A 122 1.96 20.92 2.39
N LYS A 123 2.87 21.44 3.23
CA LYS A 123 3.47 22.76 3.02
C LYS A 123 4.15 22.74 1.66
N ILE A 124 3.52 23.37 0.66
CA ILE A 124 4.12 23.54 -0.66
C ILE A 124 5.42 24.30 -0.44
N ALA A 125 6.54 23.75 -0.91
CA ALA A 125 7.81 24.44 -0.84
C ALA A 125 7.66 25.80 -1.54
N LEU A 126 7.97 26.89 -0.83
CA LEU A 126 7.88 28.23 -1.38
C LEU A 126 8.72 28.30 -2.65
N LYS A 127 8.09 28.67 -3.77
CA LYS A 127 8.80 28.82 -5.04
C LYS A 127 9.90 29.88 -4.86
N PRO A 128 11.17 29.59 -5.20
CA PRO A 128 12.24 30.57 -5.05
C PRO A 128 11.95 31.76 -5.96
N MET A 129 12.03 32.96 -5.39
CA MET A 129 11.84 34.21 -6.12
C MET A 129 13.09 34.48 -6.97
N MET A 130 12.92 34.53 -8.29
CA MET A 130 14.01 34.84 -9.21
C MET A 130 14.14 36.36 -9.36
N LEU A 131 15.31 36.90 -9.04
CA LEU A 131 15.61 38.32 -9.27
C LEU A 131 15.95 38.55 -10.75
N THR A 132 15.53 39.69 -11.29
CA THR A 132 15.97 40.14 -12.62
C THR A 132 17.46 40.52 -12.61
N LYS A 133 18.12 40.51 -13.78
CA LYS A 133 19.55 40.90 -13.89
C LYS A 133 19.83 42.31 -13.35
N LYS A 134 18.88 43.24 -13.47
CA LYS A 134 19.00 44.61 -12.97
C LYS A 134 18.98 44.65 -11.44
N GLU A 135 18.09 43.90 -10.82
CA GLU A 135 17.97 43.79 -9.36
C GLU A 135 19.16 43.07 -8.75
N GLN A 136 19.63 41.98 -9.37
CA GLN A 136 20.85 41.29 -8.96
C GLN A 136 22.07 42.24 -8.98
N LYS A 137 22.20 43.06 -10.04
CA LYS A 137 23.26 44.06 -10.14
C LYS A 137 23.13 45.14 -9.06
N LYS A 138 21.91 45.57 -8.74
CA LYS A 138 21.63 46.53 -7.66
C LYS A 138 22.02 45.96 -6.30
N MET A 139 21.58 44.74 -5.97
CA MET A 139 21.93 44.05 -4.72
C MET A 139 23.44 43.88 -4.55
N ARG A 140 24.14 43.45 -5.63
CA ARG A 140 25.60 43.32 -5.60
C ARG A 140 26.30 44.65 -5.34
N LYS A 141 25.82 45.75 -5.95
CA LYS A 141 26.39 47.08 -5.73
C LYS A 141 26.20 47.54 -4.29
N LEU A 142 25.00 47.35 -3.72
CA LEU A 142 24.71 47.72 -2.33
C LEU A 142 25.60 46.97 -1.35
N ARG A 143 25.67 45.63 -1.46
CA ARG A 143 26.56 44.81 -0.62
C ARG A 143 28.03 45.23 -0.68
N ARG A 144 28.51 45.63 -1.87
CA ARG A 144 29.88 46.15 -2.03
C ARG A 144 30.07 47.50 -1.37
N LYS A 145 29.07 48.37 -1.42
CA LYS A 145 29.11 49.69 -0.80
C LYS A 145 29.13 49.56 0.73
N GLU A 146 28.26 48.74 1.29
CA GLU A 146 28.21 48.44 2.73
C GLU A 146 29.55 47.86 3.21
N ALA A 147 30.06 46.81 2.56
CA ALA A 147 31.35 46.23 2.94
C ALA A 147 32.56 47.17 2.76
N LEU A 148 32.44 48.23 1.96
CA LEU A 148 33.47 49.27 1.87
C LEU A 148 33.30 50.34 2.96
N GLN A 149 32.06 50.64 3.34
CA GLN A 149 31.74 51.53 4.45
C GLN A 149 32.21 50.93 5.77
N ASP A 150 31.88 49.67 6.05
CA ASP A 150 32.28 48.93 7.26
C ASP A 150 33.81 48.81 7.43
N LYS A 151 34.58 48.94 6.36
CA LYS A 151 36.05 48.92 6.40
C LYS A 151 36.68 50.30 6.60
N ARG A 152 35.91 51.34 6.32
CA ARG A 152 36.34 52.73 6.36
C ARG A 152 36.05 53.34 7.73
N ASP A 153 34.96 52.89 8.35
CA ASP A 153 34.65 53.10 9.77
C ASP A 153 35.57 52.22 10.66
#